data_AF-A0A284VKH1-F1
#
_entry.id   AF-A0A284VKH1-F1
#
_cell.length_a   1.000
_cell.length_b   1.000
_cell.length_c   1.000
_cell.angle_alpha   90.00
_cell.angle_beta   90.00
_cell.angle_gamma   90.00
#
_symmetry.space_group_name_H-M   'P 1'
#
loop_
_entity.id
_entity.type
_entity.pdbx_description
1 polymer ?
#
loop_
_entity_poly.entity_id
_entity_poly.type
_entity_poly.pdbx_seq_one_letter_code
_entity_poly.pdbx_strand_id
1 'polypeptide(L)'
;MDKIDVPLENITIVDFEDKSKALKKYTDQGLKYVCEKITEENLNQVLSKYVDNGGLLIDLAWNIGANDIIKWCHDHNVLYVNTSIELWDPVKEIYTKSTFEKSLYWRQMQLRDLSRDWKDAPTAVIDHGANPGLISHFVKQALLDIAARICAEKKVSPGDEEEISHLAKNRDFAQLAKKLGIKVIHCSERDTQITNRPKKVNEFVGTWSIEGLREEGTAPAEMGWGTHEQKLPPLANTPPYGPKNQIFFPQMGINTWVRSWIPDEEIVGMMIRHGEAFGISDRLTVWEDGEAIYRPTVNYAYMPCHETLSSLHELRCRNYELQPKIRILTDEITSGEDTLGALLMGHCYNSWWTGSSLSIEEARSLAPGQNATTLQVAAGIVAAVLWMLENPREGIKLPDDLPHDFVLDIAKPYLGKFISTPSDWTPLKNRKIFFKENPAAKYNPDPWQFENFLFID
;
A
#
# COMPACT_ATOMS: atom_id res chain seq x y z
N MET A 1 -11.06 0.85 21.45
CA MET A 1 -9.88 0.13 21.97
C MET A 1 -10.27 -1.02 22.89
N ASP A 2 -11.29 -0.90 23.73
CA ASP A 2 -11.74 -1.95 24.67
C ASP A 2 -11.99 -3.32 24.04
N LYS A 3 -12.41 -3.38 22.76
CA LYS A 3 -12.64 -4.64 22.02
C LYS A 3 -11.37 -5.45 21.70
N ILE A 4 -10.20 -4.84 21.80
CA ILE A 4 -8.90 -5.48 21.57
C ILE A 4 -8.03 -5.51 22.84
N ASP A 5 -8.60 -5.11 23.99
CA ASP A 5 -7.97 -5.28 25.29
C ASP A 5 -8.17 -6.73 25.76
N VAL A 6 -7.37 -7.63 25.21
CA VAL A 6 -7.43 -9.07 25.48
C VAL A 6 -6.29 -9.49 26.42
N PRO A 7 -6.53 -10.41 27.38
CA PRO A 7 -5.48 -10.97 28.21
C PRO A 7 -4.37 -11.60 27.37
N LEU A 8 -3.11 -11.39 27.76
CA LEU A 8 -1.94 -11.91 27.03
C LEU A 8 -1.97 -13.44 26.89
N GLU A 9 -2.55 -14.16 27.86
CA GLU A 9 -2.76 -15.62 27.81
C GLU A 9 -3.60 -16.11 26.63
N ASN A 10 -4.41 -15.23 26.04
CA ASN A 10 -5.20 -15.51 24.84
C ASN A 10 -4.47 -15.13 23.54
N ILE A 11 -3.22 -14.66 23.62
CA ILE A 11 -2.40 -14.28 22.47
C ILE A 11 -1.30 -15.32 22.27
N THR A 12 -1.22 -15.86 21.06
CA THR A 12 -0.10 -16.69 20.61
C THR A 12 0.64 -16.01 19.47
N ILE A 13 1.96 -15.85 19.60
CA ILE A 13 2.86 -15.41 18.52
C ILE A 13 3.62 -16.61 17.98
N VAL A 14 3.61 -16.80 16.66
CA VAL A 14 4.37 -17.82 15.94
C VAL A 14 5.36 -17.11 15.01
N ASP A 15 6.65 -17.42 15.13
CA ASP A 15 7.71 -16.90 14.26
C ASP A 15 8.77 -17.99 14.07
N PHE A 16 9.42 -18.04 12.90
CA PHE A 16 10.50 -18.99 12.66
C PHE A 16 11.85 -18.51 13.23
N GLU A 17 12.03 -17.21 13.41
CA GLU A 17 13.19 -16.63 14.09
C GLU A 17 12.99 -16.67 15.60
N ASP A 18 14.07 -16.95 16.35
CA ASP A 18 14.01 -16.92 17.81
C ASP A 18 13.88 -15.47 18.34
N LYS A 19 12.65 -15.11 18.72
CA LYS A 19 12.29 -13.83 19.35
C LYS A 19 12.14 -13.96 20.87
N SER A 20 12.52 -15.08 21.48
CA SER A 20 12.28 -15.35 22.92
C SER A 20 12.81 -14.22 23.82
N LYS A 21 13.98 -13.65 23.50
CA LYS A 21 14.55 -12.52 24.26
C LYS A 21 13.73 -11.24 24.12
N ALA A 22 13.29 -10.91 22.91
CA ALA A 22 12.51 -9.69 22.64
C ALA A 22 11.10 -9.77 23.25
N LEU A 23 10.52 -10.96 23.28
CA LEU A 23 9.17 -11.21 23.79
C LEU A 23 9.11 -11.56 25.27
N LYS A 24 10.26 -11.75 25.94
CA LYS A 24 10.34 -12.21 27.34
C LYS A 24 9.42 -11.44 28.28
N LYS A 25 9.39 -10.12 28.17
CA LYS A 25 8.54 -9.28 29.03
C LYS A 25 7.04 -9.59 28.90
N TYR A 26 6.59 -10.06 27.74
CA TYR A 26 5.19 -10.42 27.47
C TYR A 26 4.93 -11.88 27.83
N THR A 27 5.88 -12.78 27.54
CA THR A 27 5.74 -14.20 27.91
C THR A 27 5.72 -14.39 29.43
N ASP A 28 6.47 -13.58 30.18
CA ASP A 28 6.42 -13.56 31.65
C ASP A 28 5.05 -13.12 32.20
N GLN A 29 4.20 -12.51 31.36
CA GLN A 29 2.84 -12.06 31.68
C GLN A 29 1.74 -12.95 31.06
N GLY A 30 2.11 -14.10 30.47
CA GLY A 30 1.17 -15.09 29.95
C GLY A 30 1.12 -15.24 28.43
N LEU A 31 1.75 -14.34 27.66
CA LEU A 31 1.78 -14.48 26.19
C LEU A 31 2.45 -15.79 25.79
N LYS A 32 1.81 -16.53 24.89
CA LYS A 32 2.39 -17.76 24.32
C LYS A 32 3.25 -17.40 23.13
N TYR A 33 4.51 -17.86 23.14
CA TYR A 33 5.41 -17.70 22.01
C TYR A 33 5.87 -19.07 21.51
N VAL A 34 5.84 -19.26 20.20
CA VAL A 34 6.20 -20.50 19.51
C VAL A 34 7.22 -20.18 18.42
N CYS A 35 8.44 -20.70 18.58
CA CYS A 35 9.47 -20.63 17.55
C CYS A 35 9.28 -21.79 16.56
N GLU A 36 8.45 -21.61 15.53
CA GLU A 36 8.11 -22.63 14.55
C GLU A 36 7.90 -21.99 13.18
N LYS A 37 8.44 -22.62 12.13
CA LYS A 37 8.22 -22.17 10.75
C LYS A 37 6.92 -22.76 10.22
N ILE A 38 6.00 -21.90 9.79
CA ILE A 38 4.82 -22.32 9.03
C ILE A 38 5.24 -22.65 7.59
N THR A 39 4.83 -23.81 7.10
CA THR A 39 5.06 -24.32 5.74
C THR A 39 3.74 -24.82 5.16
N GLU A 40 3.72 -25.04 3.83
CA GLU A 40 2.56 -25.59 3.13
C GLU A 40 2.08 -26.90 3.76
N GLU A 41 3.00 -27.76 4.20
CA GLU A 41 2.70 -29.06 4.77
C GLU A 41 2.20 -29.02 6.22
N ASN A 42 2.61 -28.02 7.00
CA ASN A 42 2.31 -27.98 8.43
C ASN A 42 1.26 -26.92 8.83
N LEU A 43 0.85 -26.03 7.92
CA LEU A 43 -0.05 -24.90 8.22
C LEU A 43 -1.28 -25.34 9.02
N ASN A 44 -2.00 -26.36 8.54
CA ASN A 44 -3.18 -26.86 9.24
C ASN A 44 -2.87 -27.41 10.63
N GLN A 45 -1.77 -28.16 10.76
CA GLN A 45 -1.37 -28.76 12.04
C GLN A 45 -0.97 -27.69 13.06
N VAL A 46 -0.25 -26.64 12.63
CA VAL A 46 0.22 -25.56 13.51
C VAL A 46 -0.95 -24.69 13.94
N LEU A 47 -1.73 -24.17 12.98
CA LEU A 47 -2.83 -23.24 13.28
C LEU A 47 -3.93 -23.89 14.13
N SER A 48 -4.28 -25.15 13.87
CA SER A 48 -5.29 -25.88 14.68
C SER A 48 -4.89 -26.10 16.14
N LYS A 49 -3.61 -25.92 16.52
CA LYS A 49 -3.18 -26.01 17.93
C LYS A 49 -3.40 -24.71 18.70
N TYR A 50 -3.52 -23.58 18.01
CA TYR A 50 -3.38 -22.25 18.61
C TYR A 50 -4.51 -21.29 18.28
N VAL A 51 -5.34 -21.59 17.28
CA VAL A 51 -6.46 -20.76 16.86
C VAL A 51 -7.75 -21.55 16.96
N ASP A 52 -8.64 -21.10 17.84
CA ASP A 52 -9.96 -21.68 18.02
C ASP A 52 -10.96 -21.15 16.97
N ASN A 53 -12.09 -21.85 16.82
CA ASN A 53 -13.22 -21.36 16.02
C ASN A 53 -13.73 -20.02 16.59
N GLY A 54 -13.89 -19.03 15.71
CA GLY A 54 -14.21 -17.64 16.10
C GLY A 54 -13.00 -16.83 16.55
N GLY A 55 -11.78 -17.38 16.44
CA GLY A 55 -10.54 -16.66 16.68
C GLY A 55 -10.23 -15.60 15.64
N LEU A 56 -9.13 -14.89 15.86
CA LEU A 56 -8.57 -13.88 14.95
C LEU A 56 -7.12 -14.25 14.63
N LEU A 57 -6.81 -14.33 13.34
CA LEU A 57 -5.47 -14.50 12.82
C LEU A 57 -5.00 -13.17 12.23
N ILE A 58 -3.92 -12.61 12.78
CA ILE A 58 -3.23 -11.43 12.27
C ILE A 58 -1.94 -11.92 11.60
N ASP A 59 -1.93 -11.96 10.27
CA ASP A 59 -0.80 -12.41 9.47
C ASP A 59 0.11 -11.24 9.09
N LEU A 60 1.29 -11.20 9.70
CA LEU A 60 2.35 -10.22 9.45
C LEU A 60 3.64 -10.91 8.99
N ALA A 61 3.53 -12.15 8.50
CA ALA A 61 4.65 -12.93 8.02
C ALA A 61 4.91 -12.66 6.53
N TRP A 62 6.10 -13.08 6.08
CA TRP A 62 6.43 -13.18 4.66
C TRP A 62 6.59 -14.66 4.29
N ASN A 63 6.44 -14.98 3.00
CA ASN A 63 6.50 -16.34 2.45
C ASN A 63 5.51 -17.36 3.02
N ILE A 64 4.30 -16.93 3.41
CA ILE A 64 3.16 -17.82 3.66
C ILE A 64 2.18 -17.66 2.50
N GLY A 65 1.71 -18.75 1.90
CA GLY A 65 0.77 -18.66 0.78
C GLY A 65 -0.56 -18.05 1.21
N ALA A 66 -0.84 -16.81 0.78
CA ALA A 66 -2.00 -16.04 1.23
C ALA A 66 -3.33 -16.79 0.98
N ASN A 67 -3.50 -17.38 -0.20
CA ASN A 67 -4.72 -18.13 -0.54
C ASN A 67 -4.95 -19.33 0.40
N ASP A 68 -3.87 -20.01 0.82
CA ASP A 68 -3.99 -21.21 1.66
C ASP A 68 -4.32 -20.83 3.10
N ILE A 69 -3.68 -19.81 3.66
CA ILE A 69 -4.00 -19.35 5.02
C ILE A 69 -5.38 -18.67 5.11
N ILE A 70 -5.77 -17.91 4.08
CA ILE A 70 -7.11 -17.30 4.00
C ILE A 70 -8.18 -18.39 3.88
N LYS A 71 -7.96 -19.39 3.02
CA LYS A 71 -8.86 -20.54 2.89
C LYS A 71 -8.95 -21.31 4.21
N TRP A 72 -7.83 -21.52 4.90
CA TRP A 72 -7.84 -22.18 6.20
C TRP A 72 -8.69 -21.40 7.21
N CYS A 73 -8.54 -20.08 7.28
CA CYS A 73 -9.34 -19.23 8.17
C CYS A 73 -10.83 -19.28 7.82
N HIS A 74 -11.15 -19.24 6.53
CA HIS A 74 -12.52 -19.41 6.04
C HIS A 74 -13.14 -20.72 6.52
N ASP A 75 -12.45 -21.84 6.31
CA ASP A 75 -12.96 -23.19 6.63
C ASP A 75 -13.12 -23.41 8.15
N HIS A 76 -12.36 -22.69 8.98
CA HIS A 76 -12.37 -22.81 10.44
C HIS A 76 -13.15 -21.68 11.14
N ASN A 77 -13.84 -20.82 10.38
CA ASN A 77 -14.58 -19.68 10.90
C ASN A 77 -13.71 -18.74 11.77
N VAL A 78 -12.53 -18.42 11.25
CA VAL A 78 -11.52 -17.54 11.88
C VAL A 78 -11.49 -16.22 11.11
N LEU A 79 -11.50 -15.11 11.84
CA LEU A 79 -11.28 -13.78 11.27
C LEU A 79 -9.82 -13.64 10.83
N TYR A 80 -9.57 -12.99 9.70
CA TYR A 80 -8.23 -12.87 9.14
C TYR A 80 -7.89 -11.44 8.75
N VAL A 81 -6.69 -10.98 9.08
CA VAL A 81 -6.14 -9.73 8.54
C VAL A 81 -4.68 -9.91 8.16
N ASN A 82 -4.25 -9.29 7.06
CA ASN A 82 -2.85 -9.20 6.68
C ASN A 82 -2.49 -7.86 6.05
N THR A 83 -1.23 -7.70 5.65
CA THR A 83 -0.71 -6.50 5.00
C THR A 83 -0.16 -6.71 3.59
N SER A 84 -0.09 -7.96 3.11
CA SER A 84 0.39 -8.29 1.76
C SER A 84 -0.12 -9.65 1.25
N ILE A 85 -0.27 -9.82 -0.07
CA ILE A 85 -0.58 -11.12 -0.69
C ILE A 85 0.71 -11.89 -1.01
N GLU A 86 1.12 -12.74 -0.08
CA GLU A 86 2.35 -13.53 -0.12
C GLU A 86 2.21 -14.89 -0.85
N LEU A 87 3.35 -15.46 -1.25
CA LEU A 87 3.49 -16.80 -1.83
C LEU A 87 4.44 -17.65 -0.98
N TRP A 88 4.27 -18.97 -0.94
CA TRP A 88 5.20 -19.87 -0.23
C TRP A 88 6.66 -19.76 -0.69
N ASP A 89 6.87 -19.61 -2.00
CA ASP A 89 8.19 -19.44 -2.59
C ASP A 89 8.12 -18.51 -3.82
N PRO A 90 8.40 -17.21 -3.64
CA PRO A 90 8.36 -16.26 -4.75
C PRO A 90 9.54 -16.43 -5.72
N VAL A 91 10.61 -17.16 -5.35
CA VAL A 91 11.85 -17.28 -6.14
C VAL A 91 11.84 -18.51 -7.05
N LYS A 92 11.21 -19.62 -6.62
CA LYS A 92 11.20 -20.91 -7.33
C LYS A 92 10.79 -20.81 -8.80
N GLU A 93 9.92 -19.86 -9.14
CA GLU A 93 9.34 -19.73 -10.47
C GLU A 93 9.69 -18.39 -11.15
N ILE A 94 10.69 -17.66 -10.63
CA ILE A 94 11.07 -16.34 -11.15
C ILE A 94 11.61 -16.41 -12.59
N TYR A 95 12.12 -17.56 -13.04
CA TYR A 95 12.65 -17.73 -14.39
C TYR A 95 11.67 -18.37 -15.38
N THR A 96 10.59 -18.97 -14.89
CA THR A 96 9.64 -19.74 -15.71
C THR A 96 8.31 -19.01 -15.91
N LYS A 97 7.86 -18.21 -14.94
CA LYS A 97 6.61 -17.44 -15.03
C LYS A 97 6.70 -16.26 -16.00
N SER A 98 5.61 -16.04 -16.72
CA SER A 98 5.37 -14.84 -17.51
C SER A 98 5.31 -13.58 -16.63
N THR A 99 5.45 -12.40 -17.22
CA THR A 99 5.27 -11.12 -16.50
C THR A 99 3.88 -11.04 -15.83
N PHE A 100 2.86 -11.60 -16.48
CA PHE A 100 1.51 -11.67 -15.93
C PHE A 100 1.46 -12.55 -14.67
N GLU A 101 1.97 -13.77 -14.71
CA GLU A 101 1.97 -14.67 -13.53
C GLU A 101 2.87 -14.16 -12.38
N LYS A 102 3.80 -13.26 -12.70
CA LYS A 102 4.62 -12.55 -11.70
C LYS A 102 3.94 -11.31 -11.14
N SER A 103 2.88 -10.79 -11.75
CA SER A 103 2.20 -9.56 -11.30
C SER A 103 1.44 -9.76 -9.99
N LEU A 104 1.23 -8.68 -9.25
CA LEU A 104 0.32 -8.69 -8.11
C LEU A 104 -1.14 -8.83 -8.57
N TYR A 105 -1.48 -8.31 -9.75
CA TYR A 105 -2.76 -8.54 -10.41
C TYR A 105 -3.11 -10.04 -10.50
N TRP A 106 -2.15 -10.88 -10.89
CA TRP A 106 -2.36 -12.33 -10.92
C TRP A 106 -2.74 -12.87 -9.54
N ARG A 107 -2.04 -12.46 -8.48
CA ARG A 107 -2.37 -12.87 -7.11
C ARG A 107 -3.77 -12.41 -6.70
N GLN A 108 -4.13 -11.17 -7.05
CA GLN A 108 -5.48 -10.62 -6.81
C GLN A 108 -6.57 -11.41 -7.57
N MET A 109 -6.28 -11.89 -8.78
CA MET A 109 -7.22 -12.74 -9.52
C MET A 109 -7.41 -14.10 -8.83
N GLN A 110 -6.34 -14.72 -8.33
CA GLN A 110 -6.45 -15.97 -7.59
C GLN A 110 -7.27 -15.79 -6.30
N LEU A 111 -7.11 -14.66 -5.61
CA LEU A 111 -7.91 -14.32 -4.43
C LEU A 111 -9.40 -14.14 -4.75
N ARG A 112 -9.72 -13.47 -5.87
CA ARG A 112 -11.09 -13.33 -6.37
C ARG A 112 -11.72 -14.67 -6.76
N ASP A 113 -10.93 -15.55 -7.38
CA ASP A 113 -11.40 -16.89 -7.75
C ASP A 113 -11.64 -17.76 -6.52
N LEU A 114 -10.76 -17.68 -5.51
CA LEU A 114 -10.89 -18.38 -4.23
C LEU A 114 -12.21 -18.03 -3.50
N SER A 115 -12.55 -16.75 -3.49
CA SER A 115 -13.67 -16.21 -2.70
C SER A 115 -14.97 -15.98 -3.48
N ARG A 116 -15.03 -16.40 -4.75
CA ARG A 116 -16.14 -16.11 -5.67
C ARG A 116 -17.53 -16.46 -5.10
N ASP A 117 -17.61 -17.55 -4.36
CA ASP A 117 -18.87 -18.09 -3.83
C ASP A 117 -19.03 -17.88 -2.31
N TRP A 118 -18.13 -17.14 -1.67
CA TRP A 118 -18.13 -16.94 -0.21
C TRP A 118 -19.15 -15.86 0.17
N LYS A 119 -20.37 -16.32 0.52
CA LYS A 119 -21.44 -15.48 1.05
C LYS A 119 -21.62 -15.77 2.54
N ASP A 120 -21.83 -14.73 3.35
CA ASP A 120 -21.89 -14.88 4.81
C ASP A 120 -20.71 -15.73 5.32
N ALA A 121 -19.50 -15.25 5.05
CA ALA A 121 -18.25 -15.93 5.36
C ALA A 121 -17.48 -15.14 6.42
N PRO A 122 -16.64 -15.79 7.26
CA PRO A 122 -15.82 -15.07 8.23
C PRO A 122 -15.03 -13.96 7.52
N THR A 123 -14.99 -12.79 8.13
CA THR A 123 -14.36 -11.63 7.52
C THR A 123 -12.85 -11.81 7.42
N ALA A 124 -12.34 -11.60 6.21
CA ALA A 124 -10.91 -11.56 5.92
C ALA A 124 -10.57 -10.22 5.27
N VAL A 125 -9.86 -9.34 5.99
CA VAL A 125 -9.41 -8.05 5.46
C VAL A 125 -7.99 -8.22 4.94
N ILE A 126 -7.83 -8.09 3.62
CA ILE A 126 -6.55 -8.33 2.94
C ILE A 126 -5.89 -6.98 2.66
N ASP A 127 -4.55 -6.96 2.65
CA ASP A 127 -3.77 -5.79 2.23
C ASP A 127 -4.06 -4.54 3.09
N HIS A 128 -4.17 -4.66 4.42
CA HIS A 128 -4.58 -3.57 5.30
C HIS A 128 -3.53 -3.15 6.36
N GLY A 129 -2.41 -2.64 5.87
CA GLY A 129 -1.39 -1.91 6.65
C GLY A 129 -1.50 -0.39 6.45
N ALA A 130 -0.38 0.24 6.09
CA ALA A 130 -0.33 1.67 5.73
C ALA A 130 -0.66 1.87 4.24
N ASN A 131 0.13 1.24 3.38
CA ASN A 131 -0.02 1.10 1.95
C ASN A 131 0.43 -0.34 1.64
N PRO A 132 -0.43 -1.22 1.10
CA PRO A 132 -1.87 -1.02 0.96
C PRO A 132 -2.53 -0.91 2.36
N GLY A 133 -3.70 -0.27 2.44
CA GLY A 133 -4.41 -0.06 3.72
C GLY A 133 -4.91 1.37 3.89
N LEU A 134 -4.31 2.10 4.84
CA LEU A 134 -4.61 3.52 5.13
C LEU A 134 -4.66 4.41 3.88
N ILE A 135 -3.81 4.16 2.88
CA ILE A 135 -3.78 4.92 1.63
C ILE A 135 -5.13 4.96 0.90
N SER A 136 -5.91 3.87 0.90
CA SER A 136 -7.26 3.84 0.30
C SER A 136 -8.23 4.77 1.03
N HIS A 137 -8.07 4.90 2.34
CA HIS A 137 -8.86 5.79 3.18
C HIS A 137 -8.45 7.25 2.99
N PHE A 138 -7.16 7.51 2.76
CA PHE A 138 -6.66 8.83 2.39
C PHE A 138 -7.21 9.30 1.04
N VAL A 139 -7.33 8.41 0.05
CA VAL A 139 -7.98 8.74 -1.24
C VAL A 139 -9.43 9.17 -1.03
N LYS A 140 -10.21 8.41 -0.25
CA LYS A 140 -11.60 8.75 0.05
C LYS A 140 -11.73 10.10 0.76
N GLN A 141 -10.87 10.36 1.75
CA GLN A 141 -10.81 11.66 2.42
C GLN A 141 -10.43 12.80 1.46
N ALA A 142 -9.44 12.60 0.60
CA ALA A 142 -9.02 13.58 -0.39
C ALA A 142 -10.16 13.95 -1.36
N LEU A 143 -10.92 12.96 -1.84
CA LEU A 143 -12.08 13.20 -2.70
C LEU A 143 -13.13 14.08 -2.01
N LEU A 144 -13.42 13.83 -0.73
CA LEU A 144 -14.36 14.64 0.05
C LEU A 144 -13.82 16.06 0.29
N ASP A 145 -12.54 16.20 0.59
CA ASP A 145 -11.92 17.50 0.86
C ASP A 145 -11.87 18.37 -0.41
N ILE A 146 -11.53 17.77 -1.55
CA ILE A 146 -11.56 18.44 -2.86
C ILE A 146 -12.99 18.86 -3.19
N ALA A 147 -13.97 17.96 -3.04
CA ALA A 147 -15.38 18.26 -3.29
C ALA A 147 -15.88 19.43 -2.43
N ALA A 148 -15.62 19.39 -1.12
CA ALA A 148 -16.00 20.43 -0.19
C ALA A 148 -15.37 21.78 -0.58
N ARG A 149 -14.10 21.80 -0.99
CA ARG A 149 -13.42 23.02 -1.40
C ARG A 149 -13.96 23.59 -2.71
N ILE A 150 -14.23 22.74 -3.70
CA ILE A 150 -14.82 23.16 -4.98
C ILE A 150 -16.17 23.86 -4.75
N CYS A 151 -17.03 23.27 -3.92
CA CYS A 151 -18.33 23.85 -3.59
C CYS A 151 -18.18 25.16 -2.81
N ALA A 152 -17.31 25.20 -1.80
CA ALA A 152 -17.07 26.39 -0.99
C ALA A 152 -16.53 27.58 -1.81
N GLU A 153 -15.63 27.32 -2.76
CA GLU A 153 -15.03 28.34 -3.64
C GLU A 153 -15.88 28.63 -4.90
N LYS A 154 -17.00 27.92 -5.09
CA LYS A 154 -17.88 28.04 -6.26
C LYS A 154 -17.15 27.94 -7.60
N LYS A 155 -16.24 26.98 -7.71
CA LYS A 155 -15.42 26.75 -8.92
C LYS A 155 -16.13 25.98 -10.04
N VAL A 156 -17.36 25.56 -9.81
CA VAL A 156 -18.17 24.77 -10.75
C VAL A 156 -19.56 25.40 -10.90
N SER A 157 -20.34 24.92 -11.88
CA SER A 157 -21.71 25.39 -12.05
C SER A 157 -22.61 24.95 -10.88
N PRO A 158 -23.73 25.64 -10.59
CA PRO A 158 -24.65 25.23 -9.52
C PRO A 158 -25.19 23.79 -9.67
N GLY A 159 -25.39 23.31 -10.90
CA GLY A 159 -25.81 21.93 -11.15
C GLY A 159 -24.72 20.92 -10.83
N ASP A 160 -23.47 21.23 -11.19
CA ASP A 160 -22.33 20.38 -10.83
C ASP A 160 -22.09 20.39 -9.31
N GLU A 161 -22.29 21.52 -8.63
CA GLU A 161 -22.18 21.65 -7.18
C GLU A 161 -23.18 20.74 -6.45
N GLU A 162 -24.44 20.72 -6.90
CA GLU A 162 -25.49 19.85 -6.36
C GLU A 162 -25.13 18.37 -6.57
N GLU A 163 -24.69 17.99 -7.77
CA GLU A 163 -24.28 16.62 -8.08
C GLU A 163 -23.06 16.18 -7.25
N ILE A 164 -22.01 17.00 -7.17
CA ILE A 164 -20.81 16.72 -6.35
C ILE A 164 -21.19 16.53 -4.90
N SER A 165 -22.04 17.41 -4.35
CA SER A 165 -22.50 17.33 -2.96
C SER A 165 -23.31 16.06 -2.70
N HIS A 166 -24.14 15.66 -3.67
CA HIS A 166 -24.91 14.43 -3.60
C HIS A 166 -24.01 13.18 -3.61
N LEU A 167 -23.07 13.09 -4.55
CA LEU A 167 -22.12 11.99 -4.67
C LEU A 167 -21.24 11.86 -3.41
N ALA A 168 -20.73 12.98 -2.89
CA ALA A 168 -19.94 13.03 -1.67
C ALA A 168 -20.74 12.55 -0.45
N LYS A 169 -21.98 13.02 -0.30
CA LYS A 169 -22.87 12.61 0.81
C LYS A 169 -23.19 11.11 0.76
N ASN A 170 -23.42 10.57 -0.43
CA ASN A 170 -23.73 9.14 -0.62
C ASN A 170 -22.48 8.26 -0.68
N ARG A 171 -21.27 8.85 -0.62
CA ARG A 171 -19.99 8.13 -0.71
C ARG A 171 -19.84 7.32 -2.01
N ASP A 172 -20.41 7.82 -3.11
CA ASP A 172 -20.19 7.25 -4.43
C ASP A 172 -18.85 7.75 -4.97
N PHE A 173 -17.77 7.16 -4.47
CA PHE A 173 -16.41 7.64 -4.72
C PHE A 173 -15.98 7.49 -6.17
N ALA A 174 -16.46 6.49 -6.91
CA ALA A 174 -16.12 6.30 -8.32
C ALA A 174 -16.70 7.43 -9.17
N GLN A 175 -18.00 7.71 -9.02
CA GLN A 175 -18.64 8.82 -9.73
C GLN A 175 -18.11 10.17 -9.24
N LEU A 176 -17.82 10.31 -7.95
CA LEU A 176 -17.23 11.53 -7.41
C LEU A 176 -15.85 11.79 -8.02
N ALA A 177 -14.98 10.79 -8.08
CA ALA A 177 -13.65 10.92 -8.68
C ALA A 177 -13.74 11.30 -10.18
N LYS A 178 -14.66 10.68 -10.92
CA LYS A 178 -14.99 11.06 -12.31
C LYS A 178 -15.43 12.52 -12.41
N LYS A 179 -16.39 12.92 -11.56
CA LYS A 179 -16.98 14.27 -11.57
C LYS A 179 -15.97 15.36 -11.21
N LEU A 180 -15.06 15.07 -10.27
CA LEU A 180 -13.97 15.96 -9.88
C LEU A 180 -12.85 16.02 -10.93
N GLY A 181 -12.83 15.11 -11.91
CA GLY A 181 -11.81 15.06 -12.95
C GLY A 181 -10.48 14.50 -12.46
N ILE A 182 -10.49 13.58 -11.48
CA ILE A 182 -9.26 12.93 -11.01
C ILE A 182 -8.74 12.00 -12.10
N LYS A 183 -7.53 12.27 -12.59
CA LYS A 183 -6.86 11.47 -13.63
C LYS A 183 -5.83 10.52 -13.03
N VAL A 184 -5.02 10.98 -12.09
CA VAL A 184 -3.89 10.22 -11.56
C VAL A 184 -3.90 10.26 -10.04
N ILE A 185 -3.57 9.14 -9.40
CA ILE A 185 -3.40 8.98 -7.97
C ILE A 185 -2.03 8.35 -7.73
N HIS A 186 -1.14 9.03 -7.03
CA HIS A 186 0.04 8.38 -6.50
C HIS A 186 -0.16 8.04 -5.02
N CYS A 187 0.17 6.83 -4.62
CA CYS A 187 0.69 6.60 -3.28
C CYS A 187 2.06 7.30 -3.25
N SER A 188 2.15 8.44 -2.59
CA SER A 188 3.33 9.30 -2.63
C SER A 188 3.98 9.29 -1.26
N GLU A 189 5.16 8.68 -1.17
CA GLU A 189 5.83 8.42 0.10
C GLU A 189 7.28 8.89 0.08
N ARG A 190 7.66 9.57 1.15
CA ARG A 190 9.04 9.88 1.47
C ARG A 190 9.33 9.56 2.93
N ASP A 191 10.25 8.63 3.10
CA ASP A 191 10.84 8.35 4.40
C ASP A 191 12.13 9.18 4.57
N THR A 192 12.18 9.94 5.65
CA THR A 192 13.31 10.81 6.03
C THR A 192 13.95 10.38 7.34
N GLN A 193 13.60 9.21 7.89
CA GLN A 193 14.20 8.69 9.11
C GLN A 193 15.69 8.43 8.90
N ILE A 194 16.52 9.03 9.76
CA ILE A 194 17.98 8.95 9.68
C ILE A 194 18.58 8.32 10.94
N THR A 195 19.67 7.59 10.78
CA THR A 195 20.49 7.03 11.87
C THR A 195 21.86 7.73 11.90
N ASN A 196 22.50 7.77 13.08
CA ASN A 196 23.91 8.16 13.19
C ASN A 196 24.88 6.97 12.98
N ARG A 197 24.35 5.79 12.66
CA ARG A 197 25.11 4.57 12.36
C ARG A 197 24.99 4.24 10.87
N PRO A 198 25.89 4.76 10.03
CA PRO A 198 25.80 4.58 8.59
C PRO A 198 25.78 3.10 8.21
N LYS A 199 25.07 2.77 7.13
CA LYS A 199 25.09 1.45 6.49
C LYS A 199 26.53 0.97 6.26
N LYS A 200 26.77 -0.31 6.53
CA LYS A 200 28.03 -0.99 6.20
C LYS A 200 28.00 -1.65 4.82
N VAL A 201 29.17 -1.92 4.26
CA VAL A 201 29.29 -2.77 3.05
C VAL A 201 28.75 -4.17 3.37
N ASN A 202 28.03 -4.77 2.42
CA ASN A 202 27.33 -6.05 2.58
C ASN A 202 26.26 -6.04 3.69
N GLU A 203 25.61 -4.90 3.91
CA GLU A 203 24.48 -4.74 4.82
C GLU A 203 23.33 -4.02 4.10
N PHE A 204 22.13 -4.59 4.13
CA PHE A 204 20.90 -3.88 3.77
C PHE A 204 20.33 -3.22 5.03
N VAL A 205 20.04 -1.92 4.96
CA VAL A 205 19.46 -1.14 6.05
C VAL A 205 18.14 -0.53 5.56
N GLY A 206 17.10 -0.57 6.39
CA GLY A 206 15.81 0.03 6.07
C GLY A 206 14.91 0.16 7.28
N THR A 207 13.71 0.70 7.10
CA THR A 207 12.76 1.02 8.18
C THR A 207 11.65 -0.02 8.34
N TRP A 208 11.50 -0.92 7.38
CA TRP A 208 10.55 -2.04 7.41
C TRP A 208 11.15 -3.29 6.72
N SER A 209 10.31 -4.29 6.45
CA SER A 209 10.72 -5.60 5.92
C SER A 209 11.59 -5.49 4.66
N ILE A 210 12.87 -5.84 4.81
CA ILE A 210 13.86 -5.80 3.72
C ILE A 210 13.63 -6.96 2.73
N GLU A 211 13.18 -8.11 3.22
CA GLU A 211 12.79 -9.25 2.36
C GLU A 211 11.56 -8.89 1.52
N GLY A 212 10.54 -8.26 2.13
CA GLY A 212 9.35 -7.78 1.42
C GLY A 212 9.69 -6.77 0.34
N LEU A 213 10.46 -5.72 0.70
CA LEU A 213 10.93 -4.72 -0.28
C LEU A 213 11.72 -5.35 -1.44
N ARG A 214 12.55 -6.35 -1.16
CA ARG A 214 13.32 -7.05 -2.21
C ARG A 214 12.39 -7.86 -3.12
N GLU A 215 11.42 -8.58 -2.57
CA GLU A 215 10.44 -9.37 -3.32
C GLU A 215 9.61 -8.47 -4.24
N GLU A 216 8.95 -7.47 -3.66
CA GLU A 216 8.06 -6.55 -4.38
C GLU A 216 8.85 -5.70 -5.38
N GLY A 217 10.02 -5.24 -4.95
CA GLY A 217 10.85 -4.34 -5.72
C GLY A 217 11.46 -4.99 -6.97
N THR A 218 11.79 -6.28 -6.91
CA THR A 218 12.34 -7.03 -8.04
C THR A 218 11.28 -7.65 -8.94
N ALA A 219 10.00 -7.55 -8.55
CA ALA A 219 8.87 -7.91 -9.39
C ALA A 219 8.61 -6.87 -10.49
N PRO A 220 7.75 -7.18 -11.49
CA PRO A 220 7.37 -6.24 -12.53
C PRO A 220 6.81 -4.94 -11.95
N ALA A 221 7.20 -3.81 -12.54
CA ALA A 221 6.54 -2.53 -12.34
C ALA A 221 5.08 -2.65 -12.79
N GLU A 222 4.18 -2.16 -11.95
CA GLU A 222 2.74 -2.39 -12.06
C GLU A 222 1.96 -1.17 -11.59
N MET A 223 0.87 -0.84 -12.28
CA MET A 223 0.03 0.30 -11.93
C MET A 223 -1.42 0.10 -12.38
N GLY A 224 -2.35 0.74 -11.70
CA GLY A 224 -3.67 1.07 -12.24
C GLY A 224 -3.54 1.93 -13.49
N TRP A 225 -4.29 1.60 -14.54
CA TRP A 225 -4.18 2.28 -15.83
C TRP A 225 -5.43 3.08 -16.15
N GLY A 226 -5.30 4.41 -16.14
CA GLY A 226 -6.41 5.33 -16.28
C GLY A 226 -6.95 5.42 -17.71
N THR A 227 -8.25 5.74 -17.83
CA THR A 227 -8.91 5.90 -19.15
C THR A 227 -8.48 7.18 -19.87
N HIS A 228 -7.80 8.11 -19.19
CA HIS A 228 -7.27 9.35 -19.79
C HIS A 228 -5.92 9.14 -20.49
N GLU A 229 -5.23 8.03 -20.22
CA GLU A 229 -3.91 7.75 -20.78
C GLU A 229 -4.02 7.47 -22.28
N GLN A 230 -3.28 8.23 -23.09
CA GLN A 230 -3.38 8.18 -24.55
C GLN A 230 -2.50 7.10 -25.17
N LYS A 231 -1.48 6.64 -24.42
CA LYS A 231 -0.45 5.77 -24.95
C LYS A 231 0.09 4.83 -23.86
N LEU A 232 0.09 3.54 -24.16
CA LEU A 232 0.75 2.54 -23.34
C LEU A 232 2.29 2.75 -23.34
N PRO A 233 2.95 2.61 -22.18
CA PRO A 233 4.41 2.64 -22.14
C PRO A 233 4.99 1.45 -22.94
N PRO A 234 6.23 1.57 -23.45
CA PRO A 234 6.89 0.46 -24.13
C PRO A 234 6.88 -0.81 -23.27
N LEU A 235 6.61 -1.96 -23.90
CA LEU A 235 6.57 -3.27 -23.24
C LEU A 235 5.45 -3.45 -22.20
N ALA A 236 4.47 -2.53 -22.14
CA ALA A 236 3.29 -2.71 -21.30
C ALA A 236 2.47 -3.91 -21.76
N ASN A 237 2.08 -4.73 -20.79
CA ASN A 237 1.17 -5.84 -20.95
C ASN A 237 -0.15 -5.49 -20.28
N THR A 238 -1.25 -5.85 -20.93
CA THR A 238 -2.61 -5.79 -20.37
C THR A 238 -3.04 -7.17 -19.89
N PRO A 239 -3.71 -7.30 -18.73
CA PRO A 239 -4.22 -8.57 -18.27
C PRO A 239 -5.19 -9.23 -19.27
N PRO A 240 -5.14 -10.56 -19.45
CA PRO A 240 -6.03 -11.27 -20.37
C PRO A 240 -7.49 -11.35 -19.86
N TYR A 241 -7.70 -11.37 -18.54
CA TYR A 241 -9.01 -11.48 -17.89
C TYR A 241 -9.08 -10.66 -16.60
N GLY A 242 -10.26 -10.63 -15.96
CA GLY A 242 -10.54 -9.85 -14.75
C GLY A 242 -10.98 -8.42 -15.07
N PRO A 243 -10.89 -7.47 -14.12
CA PRO A 243 -11.31 -6.08 -14.33
C PRO A 243 -10.44 -5.30 -15.33
N LYS A 244 -9.25 -5.82 -15.67
CA LYS A 244 -8.30 -5.19 -16.62
C LYS A 244 -8.02 -3.73 -16.25
N ASN A 245 -7.93 -3.45 -14.95
CA ASN A 245 -7.74 -2.13 -14.37
C ASN A 245 -6.27 -1.74 -14.17
N GLN A 246 -5.34 -2.65 -14.48
CA GLN A 246 -3.90 -2.42 -14.36
C GLN A 246 -3.16 -2.76 -15.65
N ILE A 247 -1.95 -2.23 -15.76
CA ILE A 247 -0.91 -2.70 -16.69
C ILE A 247 0.35 -3.07 -15.90
N PHE A 248 1.19 -3.89 -16.50
CA PHE A 248 2.51 -4.26 -15.96
C PHE A 248 3.51 -4.38 -17.11
N PHE A 249 4.77 -4.05 -16.88
CA PHE A 249 5.82 -4.19 -17.90
C PHE A 249 7.03 -4.94 -17.33
N PRO A 250 7.81 -5.63 -18.19
CA PRO A 250 8.95 -6.46 -17.79
C PRO A 250 10.17 -5.63 -17.38
N GLN A 251 10.01 -4.77 -16.38
CA GLN A 251 11.05 -3.98 -15.70
C GLN A 251 10.81 -4.08 -14.20
N MET A 252 11.88 -4.11 -13.40
CA MET A 252 11.74 -4.15 -11.93
C MET A 252 11.16 -2.83 -11.40
N GLY A 253 10.26 -2.90 -10.42
CA GLY A 253 9.69 -1.72 -9.78
C GLY A 253 10.73 -0.78 -9.17
N ILE A 254 11.75 -1.32 -8.49
CA ILE A 254 12.87 -0.54 -7.92
C ILE A 254 13.77 0.13 -8.97
N ASN A 255 13.62 -0.21 -10.24
CA ASN A 255 14.36 0.41 -11.35
C ASN A 255 13.46 1.26 -12.25
N THR A 256 12.20 1.45 -11.86
CA THR A 256 11.26 2.29 -12.59
C THR A 256 10.99 3.51 -11.74
N TRP A 257 11.40 4.67 -12.23
CA TRP A 257 11.37 5.91 -11.45
C TRP A 257 10.29 6.85 -11.98
N VAL A 258 9.54 7.45 -11.06
CA VAL A 258 8.46 8.39 -11.36
C VAL A 258 8.62 9.67 -10.54
N ARG A 259 8.34 10.82 -11.15
CA ARG A 259 8.23 12.11 -10.50
C ARG A 259 6.93 12.12 -9.69
N SER A 260 7.01 12.54 -8.44
CA SER A 260 5.85 12.72 -7.56
C SER A 260 6.08 13.91 -6.65
N TRP A 261 5.15 14.13 -5.72
CA TRP A 261 5.17 15.24 -4.79
C TRP A 261 4.60 14.82 -3.43
N ILE A 262 5.23 15.31 -2.37
CA ILE A 262 4.71 15.30 -0.99
C ILE A 262 4.58 16.76 -0.54
N PRO A 263 3.86 17.08 0.56
CA PRO A 263 3.82 18.43 1.09
C PRO A 263 5.20 19.09 1.14
N ASP A 264 5.33 20.20 0.40
CA ASP A 264 6.52 21.06 0.30
C ASP A 264 7.76 20.48 -0.43
N GLU A 265 7.71 19.28 -1.04
CA GLU A 265 8.87 18.66 -1.72
C GLU A 265 8.48 17.85 -2.98
N GLU A 266 9.25 18.00 -4.08
CA GLU A 266 9.21 17.05 -5.20
C GLU A 266 10.06 15.83 -4.90
N ILE A 267 9.56 14.64 -5.19
CA ILE A 267 10.30 13.39 -5.06
C ILE A 267 10.43 12.68 -6.40
N VAL A 268 11.47 11.84 -6.50
CA VAL A 268 11.60 10.84 -7.56
C VAL A 268 11.51 9.48 -6.89
N GLY A 269 10.32 8.90 -6.94
CA GLY A 269 10.00 7.64 -6.28
C GLY A 269 10.14 6.45 -7.22
N MET A 270 10.32 5.27 -6.64
CA MET A 270 10.27 4.00 -7.35
C MET A 270 8.83 3.54 -7.51
N MET A 271 8.52 2.96 -8.66
CA MET A 271 7.20 2.42 -8.99
C MET A 271 7.14 0.92 -8.66
N ILE A 272 7.23 0.64 -7.36
CA ILE A 272 7.09 -0.71 -6.82
C ILE A 272 5.62 -1.13 -6.92
N ARG A 273 5.37 -2.38 -7.31
CA ARG A 273 4.00 -2.91 -7.37
C ARG A 273 3.38 -2.90 -5.98
N HIS A 274 2.09 -2.62 -5.88
CA HIS A 274 1.43 -2.49 -4.58
C HIS A 274 -0.08 -2.78 -4.69
N GLY A 275 -0.68 -3.32 -3.61
CA GLY A 275 -2.06 -3.80 -3.61
C GLY A 275 -3.09 -2.71 -3.86
N GLU A 276 -2.84 -1.50 -3.36
CA GLU A 276 -3.73 -0.35 -3.52
C GLU A 276 -3.81 0.13 -4.97
N ALA A 277 -2.76 -0.07 -5.77
CA ALA A 277 -2.80 0.25 -7.19
C ALA A 277 -3.86 -0.58 -7.92
N PHE A 278 -4.14 -1.79 -7.43
CA PHE A 278 -5.23 -2.63 -7.91
C PHE A 278 -6.56 -2.20 -7.29
N GLY A 279 -6.62 -2.16 -5.96
CA GLY A 279 -7.85 -1.90 -5.21
C GLY A 279 -8.48 -0.55 -5.54
N ILE A 280 -7.72 0.54 -5.45
CA ILE A 280 -8.19 1.91 -5.72
C ILE A 280 -8.63 2.04 -7.19
N SER A 281 -7.80 1.57 -8.13
CA SER A 281 -8.10 1.64 -9.57
C SER A 281 -9.39 0.90 -9.91
N ASP A 282 -9.60 -0.29 -9.32
CA ASP A 282 -10.81 -1.07 -9.53
C ASP A 282 -12.05 -0.39 -8.91
N ARG A 283 -11.99 0.01 -7.64
CA ARG A 283 -13.13 0.60 -6.91
C ARG A 283 -13.51 1.98 -7.41
N LEU A 284 -12.59 2.73 -8.01
CA LEU A 284 -12.87 4.02 -8.64
C LEU A 284 -13.23 3.90 -10.13
N THR A 285 -13.32 2.70 -10.68
CA THR A 285 -13.77 2.52 -12.07
C THR A 285 -15.29 2.75 -12.17
N VAL A 286 -15.71 3.61 -13.10
CA VAL A 286 -17.11 3.73 -13.50
C VAL A 286 -17.34 2.90 -14.76
N TRP A 287 -18.38 2.07 -14.73
CA TRP A 287 -18.76 1.18 -15.83
C TRP A 287 -20.09 1.61 -16.45
N GLU A 288 -20.17 1.62 -17.78
CA GLU A 288 -21.41 1.73 -18.56
C GLU A 288 -21.41 0.63 -19.63
N ASP A 289 -22.49 -0.15 -19.71
CA ASP A 289 -22.65 -1.23 -20.69
C ASP A 289 -21.46 -2.23 -20.78
N GLY A 290 -20.77 -2.45 -19.65
CA GLY A 290 -19.61 -3.35 -19.57
C GLY A 290 -18.28 -2.71 -19.97
N GLU A 291 -18.27 -1.43 -20.34
CA GLU A 291 -17.08 -0.65 -20.69
C GLU A 291 -16.69 0.29 -19.55
N ALA A 292 -15.38 0.38 -19.28
CA ALA A 292 -14.84 1.31 -18.28
C ALA A 292 -14.74 2.72 -18.87
N ILE A 293 -15.74 3.57 -18.60
CA ILE A 293 -15.79 4.96 -19.12
C ILE A 293 -14.94 5.93 -18.31
N TYR A 294 -14.58 5.55 -17.09
CA TYR A 294 -13.70 6.32 -16.22
C TYR A 294 -12.90 5.37 -15.33
N ARG A 295 -11.61 5.65 -15.21
CA ARG A 295 -10.70 5.03 -14.25
C ARG A 295 -9.48 5.95 -14.06
N PRO A 296 -8.98 6.15 -12.83
CA PRO A 296 -7.72 6.86 -12.63
C PRO A 296 -6.50 5.96 -12.86
N THR A 297 -5.38 6.54 -13.29
CA THR A 297 -4.06 5.89 -13.17
C THR A 297 -3.68 5.86 -11.69
N VAL A 298 -3.23 4.71 -11.17
CA VAL A 298 -2.85 4.56 -9.75
C VAL A 298 -1.51 3.86 -9.64
N ASN A 299 -0.50 4.48 -9.03
CA ASN A 299 0.79 3.82 -8.80
C ASN A 299 1.41 4.24 -7.47
N TYR A 300 2.46 3.52 -7.09
CA TYR A 300 3.31 3.89 -5.97
C TYR A 300 4.47 4.75 -6.47
N ALA A 301 4.81 5.80 -5.73
CA ALA A 301 5.99 6.64 -5.93
C ALA A 301 6.78 6.67 -4.61
N TYR A 302 7.56 5.62 -4.37
CA TYR A 302 8.25 5.41 -3.10
C TYR A 302 9.67 5.95 -3.10
N MET A 303 9.96 6.91 -2.22
CA MET A 303 11.33 7.33 -1.92
C MET A 303 11.68 6.93 -0.48
N PRO A 304 12.36 5.78 -0.27
CA PRO A 304 12.67 5.30 1.06
C PRO A 304 13.75 6.17 1.74
N CYS A 305 14.05 5.86 3.00
CA CYS A 305 15.12 6.52 3.73
C CYS A 305 16.48 6.39 3.03
N HIS A 306 17.40 7.29 3.35
CA HIS A 306 18.70 7.39 2.67
C HIS A 306 19.53 6.11 2.76
N GLU A 307 19.47 5.42 3.90
CA GLU A 307 20.18 4.15 4.09
C GLU A 307 19.62 3.06 3.16
N THR A 308 18.31 2.99 3.00
CA THR A 308 17.65 2.08 2.05
C THR A 308 18.04 2.42 0.60
N LEU A 309 18.09 3.70 0.22
CA LEU A 309 18.53 4.09 -1.12
C LEU A 309 19.96 3.60 -1.41
N SER A 310 20.87 3.74 -0.44
CA SER A 310 22.24 3.22 -0.53
C SER A 310 22.27 1.70 -0.60
N SER A 311 21.44 1.01 0.19
CA SER A 311 21.29 -0.45 0.17
C SER A 311 20.75 -0.97 -1.15
N LEU A 312 19.78 -0.29 -1.76
CA LEU A 312 19.25 -0.64 -3.08
C LEU A 312 20.29 -0.44 -4.18
N HIS A 313 21.16 0.56 -4.06
CA HIS A 313 22.27 0.71 -5.00
C HIS A 313 23.23 -0.49 -4.92
N GLU A 314 23.63 -0.90 -3.73
CA GLU A 314 24.46 -2.11 -3.56
C GLU A 314 23.72 -3.39 -4.01
N LEU A 315 22.41 -3.50 -3.78
CA LEU A 315 21.59 -4.62 -4.25
C LEU A 315 21.67 -4.75 -5.78
N ARG A 316 21.60 -3.63 -6.52
CA ARG A 316 21.78 -3.61 -7.98
C ARG A 316 23.17 -4.11 -8.37
N CYS A 317 24.23 -3.69 -7.68
CA CYS A 317 25.59 -4.18 -7.91
C CYS A 317 25.77 -5.68 -7.62
N ARG A 318 24.87 -6.27 -6.84
CA ARG A 318 24.84 -7.69 -6.47
C ARG A 318 23.88 -8.51 -7.34
N ASN A 319 23.44 -7.99 -8.49
CA ASN A 319 22.45 -8.65 -9.35
C ASN A 319 21.16 -9.03 -8.60
N TYR A 320 20.73 -8.18 -7.66
CA TYR A 320 19.52 -8.37 -6.85
C TYR A 320 19.55 -9.57 -5.89
N GLU A 321 20.76 -10.09 -5.62
CA GLU A 321 21.00 -10.96 -4.48
C GLU A 321 21.14 -10.14 -3.20
N LEU A 322 20.29 -10.44 -2.22
CA LEU A 322 20.25 -9.71 -0.96
C LEU A 322 21.62 -9.73 -0.25
N GLN A 323 21.90 -8.64 0.45
CA GLN A 323 23.07 -8.54 1.31
C GLN A 323 23.02 -9.60 2.41
N PRO A 324 24.17 -10.17 2.83
CA PRO A 324 24.21 -11.20 3.86
C PRO A 324 23.86 -10.70 5.27
N LYS A 325 23.73 -9.38 5.45
CA LYS A 325 23.30 -8.75 6.70
C LYS A 325 22.14 -7.81 6.41
N ILE A 326 21.17 -7.83 7.30
CA ILE A 326 19.94 -7.06 7.23
C ILE A 326 19.79 -6.33 8.57
N ARG A 327 19.41 -5.06 8.54
CA ARG A 327 19.20 -4.25 9.74
C ARG A 327 17.99 -3.34 9.55
N ILE A 328 16.94 -3.62 10.31
CA ILE A 328 15.76 -2.75 10.40
C ILE A 328 16.04 -1.68 11.46
N LEU A 329 15.88 -0.41 11.10
CA LEU A 329 16.12 0.74 11.97
C LEU A 329 14.99 0.89 12.98
N THR A 330 15.34 0.97 14.27
CA THR A 330 14.39 1.17 15.38
C THR A 330 14.85 2.29 16.31
N ASP A 331 15.41 1.96 17.48
CA ASP A 331 15.90 2.92 18.49
C ASP A 331 17.08 3.75 17.99
N GLU A 332 17.78 3.28 16.97
CA GLU A 332 18.93 3.99 16.41
C GLU A 332 18.57 5.15 15.48
N ILE A 333 17.28 5.32 15.14
CA ILE A 333 16.81 6.48 14.39
C ILE A 333 16.98 7.72 15.28
N THR A 334 17.59 8.77 14.74
CA THR A 334 17.95 9.99 15.47
C THR A 334 16.99 11.14 15.21
N SER A 335 16.38 11.20 14.02
CA SER A 335 15.35 12.16 13.65
C SER A 335 14.68 11.73 12.34
N GLY A 336 13.70 12.50 11.90
CA GLY A 336 13.02 12.31 10.62
C GLY A 336 11.62 11.75 10.77
N GLU A 337 10.95 11.62 9.64
CA GLU A 337 9.54 11.31 9.54
C GLU A 337 9.29 10.31 8.42
N ASP A 338 8.19 9.58 8.54
CA ASP A 338 7.59 8.87 7.43
C ASP A 338 6.38 9.67 6.92
N THR A 339 6.51 10.24 5.72
CA THR A 339 5.46 11.02 5.05
C THR A 339 4.83 10.20 3.94
N LEU A 340 3.65 9.64 4.21
CA LEU A 340 2.90 8.75 3.34
C LEU A 340 1.49 9.30 3.10
N GLY A 341 1.11 9.48 1.84
CA GLY A 341 -0.23 9.94 1.49
C GLY A 341 -0.64 9.73 0.04
N ALA A 342 -1.91 10.01 -0.23
CA ALA A 342 -2.50 9.96 -1.55
C ALA A 342 -2.35 11.33 -2.23
N LEU A 343 -1.66 11.38 -3.37
CA LEU A 343 -1.58 12.54 -4.26
C LEU A 343 -2.57 12.37 -5.41
N LEU A 344 -3.73 13.04 -5.33
CA LEU A 344 -4.75 13.07 -6.37
C LEU A 344 -4.47 14.22 -7.34
N MET A 345 -4.61 13.96 -8.64
CA MET A 345 -4.19 14.90 -9.69
C MET A 345 -5.18 14.94 -10.85
N GLY A 346 -5.21 16.07 -11.57
CA GLY A 346 -6.05 16.27 -12.77
C GLY A 346 -7.24 17.21 -12.58
N HIS A 347 -7.64 17.44 -11.34
CA HIS A 347 -8.75 18.34 -10.98
C HIS A 347 -8.35 19.83 -11.07
N CYS A 348 -9.31 20.72 -10.81
CA CYS A 348 -9.16 22.18 -10.96
C CYS A 348 -8.14 22.87 -10.02
N TYR A 349 -7.49 22.13 -9.12
CA TYR A 349 -6.40 22.63 -8.26
C TYR A 349 -5.04 22.05 -8.66
N ASN A 350 -4.95 21.41 -9.84
CA ASN A 350 -3.84 20.58 -10.30
C ASN A 350 -3.64 19.31 -9.48
N SER A 351 -3.22 19.43 -8.23
CA SER A 351 -2.94 18.31 -7.34
C SER A 351 -3.42 18.55 -5.91
N TRP A 352 -3.68 17.47 -5.18
CA TRP A 352 -4.09 17.47 -3.79
C TRP A 352 -3.46 16.29 -3.06
N TRP A 353 -2.78 16.55 -1.95
CA TRP A 353 -2.18 15.51 -1.14
C TRP A 353 -2.93 15.35 0.18
N THR A 354 -3.23 14.11 0.55
CA THR A 354 -3.85 13.76 1.84
C THR A 354 -3.15 12.56 2.47
N GLY A 355 -2.78 12.65 3.74
CA GLY A 355 -2.08 11.56 4.41
C GLY A 355 -1.41 11.95 5.72
N SER A 356 -0.43 11.14 6.11
CA SER A 356 0.27 11.13 7.38
C SER A 356 1.70 11.66 7.21
N SER A 357 2.13 12.54 8.11
CA SER A 357 3.53 12.90 8.35
C SER A 357 3.79 12.63 9.83
N LEU A 358 4.37 11.46 10.10
CA LEU A 358 4.61 10.97 11.46
C LEU A 358 6.11 11.02 11.75
N SER A 359 6.48 11.82 12.75
CA SER A 359 7.87 11.91 13.20
C SER A 359 8.26 10.73 14.09
N ILE A 360 9.55 10.41 14.12
CA ILE A 360 10.09 9.37 15.01
C ILE A 360 9.86 9.73 16.49
N GLU A 361 9.92 11.01 16.85
CA GLU A 361 9.69 11.48 18.22
C GLU A 361 8.25 11.21 18.67
N GLU A 362 7.28 11.53 17.81
CA GLU A 362 5.86 11.25 18.09
C GLU A 362 5.59 9.75 18.09
N ALA A 363 6.11 9.00 17.12
CA ALA A 363 5.97 7.54 17.07
C ALA A 363 6.45 6.87 18.36
N ARG A 364 7.60 7.29 18.90
CA ARG A 364 8.15 6.77 20.16
C ARG A 364 7.34 7.17 21.39
N SER A 365 6.70 8.34 21.36
CA SER A 365 5.81 8.77 22.44
C SER A 365 4.55 7.90 22.52
N LEU A 366 4.06 7.43 21.36
CA LEU A 366 2.87 6.60 21.22
C LEU A 366 3.17 5.10 21.42
N ALA A 367 4.28 4.62 20.84
CA ALA A 367 4.70 3.23 20.85
C ALA A 367 6.24 3.13 21.04
N PRO A 368 6.73 3.07 22.29
CA PRO A 368 8.16 2.98 22.57
C PRO A 368 8.83 1.78 21.88
N GLY A 369 9.98 2.03 21.25
CA GLY A 369 10.75 1.03 20.51
C GLY A 369 10.29 0.79 19.07
N GLN A 370 9.23 1.46 18.63
CA GLN A 370 8.77 1.44 17.23
C GLN A 370 9.26 2.67 16.48
N ASN A 371 9.31 2.55 15.14
CA ASN A 371 9.62 3.65 14.25
C ASN A 371 8.33 4.21 13.63
N ALA A 372 8.44 5.30 12.85
CA ALA A 372 7.26 5.94 12.27
C ALA A 372 6.55 5.01 11.26
N THR A 373 7.31 4.34 10.41
CA THR A 373 6.81 3.41 9.40
C THR A 373 5.98 2.27 10.02
N THR A 374 6.52 1.59 11.05
CA THR A 374 5.84 0.46 11.67
C THR A 374 4.59 0.87 12.44
N LEU A 375 4.58 2.07 13.03
CA LEU A 375 3.40 2.57 13.73
C LEU A 375 2.23 2.89 12.78
N GLN A 376 2.50 3.47 11.61
CA GLN A 376 1.47 3.70 10.59
C GLN A 376 0.84 2.38 10.13
N VAL A 377 1.67 1.35 9.89
CA VAL A 377 1.19 0.00 9.52
C VAL A 377 0.33 -0.60 10.63
N ALA A 378 0.79 -0.54 11.88
CA ALA A 378 0.05 -1.05 13.04
C ALA A 378 -1.30 -0.35 13.24
N ALA A 379 -1.36 0.97 13.03
CA ALA A 379 -2.60 1.74 13.11
C ALA A 379 -3.63 1.27 12.07
N GLY A 380 -3.20 0.97 10.84
CA GLY A 380 -4.04 0.38 9.80
C GLY A 380 -4.60 -0.98 10.20
N ILE A 381 -3.76 -1.88 10.70
CA ILE A 381 -4.18 -3.22 11.13
C ILE A 381 -5.19 -3.14 12.28
N VAL A 382 -4.91 -2.32 13.30
CA VAL A 382 -5.79 -2.15 14.46
C VAL A 382 -7.18 -1.65 14.04
N ALA A 383 -7.24 -0.69 13.11
CA ALA A 383 -8.50 -0.19 12.59
C ALA A 383 -9.29 -1.26 11.82
N ALA A 384 -8.62 -2.07 10.99
CA ALA A 384 -9.25 -3.20 10.30
C ALA A 384 -9.78 -4.24 11.28
N VAL A 385 -8.99 -4.65 12.27
CA VAL A 385 -9.40 -5.61 13.31
C VAL A 385 -10.65 -5.11 14.03
N LEU A 386 -10.68 -3.85 14.47
CA LEU A 386 -11.85 -3.29 15.15
C LEU A 386 -13.09 -3.29 14.26
N TRP A 387 -12.94 -3.01 12.96
CA TRP A 387 -14.04 -3.11 12.01
C TRP A 387 -14.52 -4.55 11.83
N MET A 388 -13.61 -5.51 11.71
CA MET A 388 -13.92 -6.94 11.56
C MET A 388 -14.67 -7.51 12.77
N LEU A 389 -14.35 -7.06 13.98
CA LEU A 389 -15.06 -7.47 15.19
C LEU A 389 -16.52 -6.97 15.23
N GLU A 390 -16.81 -5.86 14.55
CA GLU A 390 -18.19 -5.35 14.37
C GLU A 390 -18.91 -5.97 13.18
N ASN A 391 -18.15 -6.47 12.21
CA ASN A 391 -18.64 -7.00 10.95
C ASN A 391 -17.97 -8.35 10.67
N PRO A 392 -18.25 -9.42 11.45
CA PRO A 392 -17.48 -10.66 11.40
C PRO A 392 -17.85 -11.60 10.25
N ARG A 393 -18.82 -11.23 9.41
CA ARG A 393 -19.42 -12.10 8.38
C ARG A 393 -19.47 -11.48 6.98
N GLU A 394 -18.47 -10.67 6.66
CA GLU A 394 -18.40 -9.87 5.44
C GLU A 394 -17.62 -10.54 4.30
N GLY A 395 -17.04 -11.72 4.52
CA GLY A 395 -16.16 -12.38 3.56
C GLY A 395 -14.87 -11.59 3.32
N ILE A 396 -14.30 -11.72 2.11
CA ILE A 396 -13.07 -11.02 1.75
C ILE A 396 -13.35 -9.53 1.50
N LYS A 397 -12.57 -8.66 2.12
CA LYS A 397 -12.58 -7.21 1.90
C LYS A 397 -11.18 -6.69 1.65
N LEU A 398 -11.07 -5.74 0.75
CA LEU A 398 -9.89 -4.88 0.60
C LEU A 398 -10.09 -3.58 1.40
N PRO A 399 -9.04 -2.78 1.64
CA PRO A 399 -9.17 -1.50 2.34
C PRO A 399 -10.17 -0.55 1.66
N ASP A 400 -10.25 -0.62 0.33
CA ASP A 400 -11.18 0.14 -0.49
C ASP A 400 -12.66 -0.17 -0.20
N ASP A 401 -12.96 -1.30 0.44
CA ASP A 401 -14.32 -1.71 0.78
C ASP A 401 -14.74 -1.24 2.19
N LEU A 402 -13.77 -0.84 3.03
CA LEU A 402 -14.02 -0.43 4.40
C LEU A 402 -14.49 1.05 4.50
N PRO A 403 -15.30 1.39 5.51
CA PRO A 403 -15.70 2.77 5.79
C PRO A 403 -14.51 3.63 6.24
N HIS A 404 -14.10 4.59 5.41
CA HIS A 404 -12.90 5.41 5.66
C HIS A 404 -12.99 6.25 6.93
N ASP A 405 -14.17 6.74 7.29
CA ASP A 405 -14.40 7.52 8.51
C ASP A 405 -14.15 6.66 9.75
N PHE A 406 -14.71 5.45 9.80
CA PHE A 406 -14.45 4.50 10.89
C PHE A 406 -12.94 4.22 11.03
N VAL A 407 -12.28 3.91 9.91
CA VAL A 407 -10.85 3.57 9.92
C VAL A 407 -10.00 4.76 10.35
N LEU A 408 -10.25 5.95 9.79
CA LEU A 408 -9.48 7.15 10.10
C LEU A 408 -9.74 7.67 11.51
N ASP A 409 -10.95 7.54 12.05
CA ASP A 409 -11.25 7.93 13.45
C ASP A 409 -10.43 7.12 14.45
N ILE A 410 -10.12 5.86 14.11
CA ILE A 410 -9.25 4.99 14.91
C ILE A 410 -7.77 5.27 14.64
N ALA A 411 -7.39 5.44 13.37
CA ALA A 411 -5.98 5.50 12.98
C ALA A 411 -5.36 6.88 13.22
N LYS A 412 -6.07 7.99 12.96
CA LYS A 412 -5.53 9.37 13.02
C LYS A 412 -4.74 9.71 14.29
N PRO A 413 -5.14 9.28 15.51
CA PRO A 413 -4.35 9.48 16.72
C PRO A 413 -2.91 8.91 16.68
N TYR A 414 -2.62 8.02 15.73
CA TYR A 414 -1.33 7.36 15.54
C TYR A 414 -0.60 7.79 14.26
N LEU A 415 -1.12 8.79 13.53
CA LEU A 415 -0.60 9.22 12.22
C LEU A 415 0.10 10.59 12.28
N GLY A 416 0.37 11.09 13.48
CA GLY A 416 0.99 12.39 13.68
C GLY A 416 0.25 13.51 12.96
N LYS A 417 0.97 14.29 12.14
CA LYS A 417 0.37 15.36 11.37
C LYS A 417 -0.41 14.80 10.19
N PHE A 418 -1.75 14.79 10.33
CA PHE A 418 -2.65 14.48 9.22
C PHE A 418 -2.83 15.71 8.32
N ILE A 419 -2.29 15.68 7.10
CA ILE A 419 -2.29 16.82 6.17
C ILE A 419 -3.31 16.54 5.06
N SER A 420 -4.05 17.58 4.65
CA SER A 420 -4.88 17.57 3.43
C SER A 420 -4.77 18.94 2.76
N THR A 421 -4.05 19.05 1.64
CA THR A 421 -3.68 20.33 1.05
C THR A 421 -3.60 20.28 -0.48
N PRO A 422 -4.03 21.36 -1.19
CA PRO A 422 -3.74 21.47 -2.61
C PRO A 422 -2.26 21.78 -2.86
N SER A 423 -1.82 21.53 -4.09
CA SER A 423 -0.58 22.05 -4.65
C SER A 423 -0.79 22.33 -6.13
N ASP A 424 -0.21 23.42 -6.62
CA ASP A 424 -0.23 23.73 -8.06
C ASP A 424 0.81 22.90 -8.84
N TRP A 425 1.46 21.93 -8.19
CA TRP A 425 2.42 21.00 -8.78
C TRP A 425 1.83 20.22 -9.96
N THR A 426 2.68 20.00 -10.96
CA THR A 426 2.48 19.05 -12.06
C THR A 426 3.84 18.41 -12.36
N PRO A 427 3.90 17.22 -12.99
CA PRO A 427 5.19 16.60 -13.33
C PRO A 427 6.05 17.47 -14.27
N LEU A 428 5.45 18.47 -14.93
CA LEU A 428 6.14 19.42 -15.83
C LEU A 428 6.57 20.73 -15.15
N LYS A 429 5.97 21.12 -14.01
CA LYS A 429 6.11 22.47 -13.45
C LYS A 429 7.57 22.90 -13.22
N ASN A 430 8.38 22.03 -12.60
CA ASN A 430 9.80 22.29 -12.34
C ASN A 430 10.73 21.38 -13.16
N ARG A 431 10.22 20.75 -14.23
CA ARG A 431 11.00 19.82 -15.05
C ARG A 431 12.10 20.59 -15.80
N LYS A 432 13.35 20.28 -15.49
CA LYS A 432 14.52 20.83 -16.20
C LYS A 432 14.92 19.88 -17.33
N ILE A 433 15.15 20.45 -18.52
CA ILE A 433 15.65 19.70 -19.69
C ILE A 433 17.07 20.18 -19.98
N PHE A 434 18.06 19.33 -19.68
CA PHE A 434 19.47 19.63 -19.94
C PHE A 434 19.89 19.24 -21.36
N PHE A 435 19.35 18.15 -21.90
CA PHE A 435 19.68 17.61 -23.24
C PHE A 435 18.43 17.57 -24.12
N LYS A 436 18.25 18.56 -25.00
CA LYS A 436 17.06 18.70 -25.85
C LYS A 436 17.03 17.72 -27.02
N GLU A 437 18.18 17.18 -27.37
CA GLU A 437 18.39 16.18 -28.41
C GLU A 437 17.92 14.79 -28.01
N ASN A 438 17.81 14.50 -26.71
CA ASN A 438 17.27 13.23 -26.22
C ASN A 438 15.76 13.17 -26.54
N PRO A 439 15.28 12.21 -27.35
CA PRO A 439 13.85 12.09 -27.66
C PRO A 439 12.96 11.94 -26.42
N ALA A 440 13.50 11.37 -25.33
CA ALA A 440 12.79 11.23 -24.06
C ALA A 440 12.50 12.61 -23.41
N ALA A 441 13.27 13.66 -23.71
CA ALA A 441 13.01 15.00 -23.20
C ALA A 441 11.72 15.63 -23.75
N LYS A 442 11.14 15.07 -24.82
CA LYS A 442 9.81 15.48 -25.31
C LYS A 442 8.76 15.08 -24.27
N TYR A 443 7.80 15.98 -24.05
CA TYR A 443 6.74 15.79 -23.07
C TYR A 443 5.37 15.94 -23.72
N ASN A 444 4.36 15.33 -23.11
CA ASN A 444 2.98 15.51 -23.52
C ASN A 444 2.45 16.87 -23.02
N PRO A 445 1.76 17.67 -23.83
CA PRO A 445 1.17 18.92 -23.37
C PRO A 445 0.08 18.72 -22.30
N ASP A 446 -0.59 17.57 -22.24
CA ASP A 446 -1.41 17.20 -21.07
C ASP A 446 -0.45 16.73 -19.95
N PRO A 447 -0.28 17.51 -18.87
CA PRO A 447 0.71 17.19 -17.84
C PRO A 447 0.44 15.82 -17.18
N TRP A 448 -0.79 15.32 -17.23
CA TRP A 448 -1.24 14.14 -16.49
C TRP A 448 -1.09 12.82 -17.24
N GLN A 449 -0.38 12.81 -18.37
CA GLN A 449 -0.05 11.58 -19.09
C GLN A 449 1.14 10.88 -18.41
N PHE A 450 1.08 9.56 -18.26
CA PHE A 450 2.09 8.75 -17.57
C PHE A 450 3.52 9.02 -18.08
N GLU A 451 3.69 9.26 -19.38
CA GLU A 451 5.00 9.56 -19.98
C GLU A 451 5.67 10.84 -19.43
N ASN A 452 4.90 11.76 -18.84
CA ASN A 452 5.44 12.94 -18.17
C ASN A 452 5.95 12.66 -16.75
N PHE A 453 5.43 11.62 -16.11
CA PHE A 453 5.83 11.21 -14.76
C PHE A 453 7.10 10.38 -14.78
N LEU A 454 7.34 9.59 -15.83
CA LEU A 454 8.58 8.82 -15.95
C LEU A 454 9.80 9.73 -15.76
N PHE A 455 10.65 9.36 -14.81
CA PHE A 455 11.93 10.03 -14.63
C PHE A 455 12.86 9.65 -15.78
N ILE A 456 13.56 10.64 -16.31
CA ILE A 456 14.38 10.51 -17.51
C ILE A 456 15.81 10.79 -17.09
N ASP A 457 16.61 9.74 -17.09
CA ASP A 457 18.04 9.77 -16.80
C ASP A 457 18.86 10.47 -17.90
#